data_AF-A0AAW6CHE7-F1
#
_entry.id   AF-A0AAW6CHE7-F1
#
_cell.length_a   1.000
_cell.length_b   1.000
_cell.length_c   1.000
_cell.angle_alpha   90.00
_cell.angle_beta   90.00
_cell.angle_gamma   90.00
#
_symmetry.space_group_name_H-M   'P 1'
#
loop_
_entity.id
_entity.type
_entity.pdbx_description
1 polymer ?
#
loop_
_entity_poly.entity_id
_entity_poly.type
_entity_poly.pdbx_seq_one_letter_code
_entity_poly.pdbx_strand_id
1 'polypeptide(L)' 'MGKTNFDQITASPEALAAFLASLPCLDAPWDDDFHRIFCDNCPMENCPKVCPHEGKRNSPAWWLGLEVSE' A
#
# COMPACT_ATOMS: atom_id res chain seq x y z
N MET A 1 -31.25 -7.16 9.58
CA MET A 1 -30.53 -6.09 8.85
C MET A 1 -29.47 -6.75 7.98
N GLY A 2 -29.35 -6.34 6.71
CA GLY A 2 -28.33 -6.88 5.80
C GLY A 2 -26.94 -6.32 6.10
N LYS A 3 -25.89 -6.98 5.62
CA LYS A 3 -24.52 -6.45 5.64
C LYS A 3 -24.44 -5.19 4.78
N THR A 4 -23.67 -4.22 5.23
CA THR A 4 -23.35 -3.00 4.48
C THR A 4 -22.10 -3.21 3.62
N ASN A 5 -21.84 -2.28 2.69
CA ASN A 5 -20.58 -2.27 1.95
C ASN A 5 -19.38 -2.07 2.90
N PHE A 6 -19.54 -1.30 3.98
CA PHE A 6 -18.50 -1.15 5.00
C PHE A 6 -18.14 -2.51 5.61
N ASP A 7 -19.14 -3.27 6.07
CA ASP A 7 -18.93 -4.60 6.64
C ASP A 7 -18.26 -5.57 5.65
N GLN A 8 -18.48 -5.38 4.35
CA GLN A 8 -17.86 -6.18 3.30
C GLN A 8 -16.39 -5.81 3.08
N ILE A 9 -16.06 -4.52 2.98
CA ILE A 9 -14.70 -4.08 2.67
C ILE A 9 -13.77 -4.09 3.89
N THR A 10 -14.31 -3.97 5.11
CA THR A 10 -13.51 -4.03 6.35
C THR A 10 -13.53 -5.41 7.01
N ALA A 11 -14.00 -6.45 6.30
CA ALA A 11 -14.09 -7.80 6.83
C ALA A 11 -12.73 -8.43 7.18
N SER A 12 -11.67 -8.04 6.46
CA SER A 12 -10.28 -8.42 6.73
C SER A 12 -9.30 -7.42 6.07
N PRO A 13 -8.02 -7.41 6.46
CA PRO A 13 -6.99 -6.61 5.78
C PRO A 13 -6.90 -6.90 4.28
N GLU A 14 -7.07 -8.15 3.86
CA GLU A 14 -7.03 -8.56 2.45
C GLU A 14 -8.23 -8.00 1.67
N ALA A 15 -9.42 -8.01 2.26
CA ALA A 15 -10.61 -7.44 1.65
C ALA A 15 -10.46 -5.92 1.45
N LEU A 16 -9.92 -5.22 2.45
CA LEU A 16 -9.65 -3.79 2.36
C LEU A 16 -8.55 -3.50 1.33
N ALA A 17 -7.45 -4.26 1.34
CA ALA A 17 -6.36 -4.12 0.39
C ALA A 17 -6.83 -4.30 -1.07
N ALA A 18 -7.65 -5.32 -1.33
CA ALA A 18 -8.22 -5.58 -2.64
C ALA A 18 -9.14 -4.43 -3.10
N PHE A 19 -9.95 -3.88 -2.18
CA PHE A 19 -10.78 -2.71 -2.47
C PHE A 19 -9.91 -1.49 -2.82
N LEU A 20 -8.91 -1.17 -1.99
CA LEU A 20 -8.01 -0.05 -2.22
C LEU A 20 -7.23 -0.17 -3.54
N ALA A 21 -6.75 -1.37 -3.87
CA ALA A 21 -6.04 -1.65 -5.12
C ALA A 21 -6.93 -1.51 -6.37
N SER A 22 -8.25 -1.58 -6.21
CA SER A 22 -9.20 -1.41 -7.33
C SER A 22 -9.50 0.05 -7.65
N LEU A 23 -9.13 0.99 -6.77
CA LEU A 23 -9.39 2.41 -6.96
C LEU A 23 -8.33 3.01 -7.90
N PRO A 24 -8.73 3.81 -8.91
CA PRO A 24 -7.77 4.60 -9.67
C PRO A 24 -7.25 5.71 -8.76
N CYS A 25 -6.04 5.52 -8.22
CA CYS A 25 -5.36 6.49 -7.38
C CYS A 25 -4.01 6.85 -8.02
N LEU A 26 -3.76 8.15 -8.18
CA LEU A 26 -2.47 8.65 -8.67
C LEU A 26 -1.44 8.76 -7.54
N ASP A 27 -1.89 9.24 -6.37
CA ASP A 27 -1.04 9.48 -5.19
C ASP A 27 -1.68 8.80 -3.97
N ALA A 28 -1.41 7.52 -3.82
CA ALA A 28 -1.98 6.75 -2.72
C ALA A 28 -1.11 6.82 -1.46
N PRO A 29 -1.68 6.71 -0.26
CA PRO A 29 -0.91 6.80 0.99
C PRO A 29 0.17 5.71 1.11
N TRP A 30 -0.05 4.52 0.53
CA TRP A 30 0.97 3.47 0.49
C TRP A 30 2.14 3.80 -0.43
N ASP A 31 1.97 4.65 -1.43
CA ASP A 31 3.06 5.10 -2.30
C ASP A 31 3.95 6.10 -1.56
N ASP A 32 3.34 7.03 -0.81
CA ASP A 32 4.06 7.98 0.05
C ASP A 32 4.89 7.28 1.13
N ASP A 33 4.31 6.28 1.81
CA ASP A 33 5.02 5.49 2.81
C ASP A 33 6.10 4.61 2.18
N PHE A 34 5.86 4.05 0.99
CA PHE A 34 6.88 3.31 0.25
C PHE A 34 8.08 4.20 -0.09
N HIS A 35 7.83 5.42 -0.59
CA HIS A 35 8.88 6.38 -0.90
C HIS A 35 9.69 6.74 0.35
N ARG A 36 9.02 7.04 1.47
CA ARG A 36 9.69 7.41 2.72
C ARG A 36 10.54 6.29 3.30
N ILE A 37 10.02 5.06 3.29
CA ILE A 37 10.69 3.91 3.92
C ILE A 37 11.84 3.41 3.05
N PHE A 38 11.66 3.34 1.72
CA PHE A 38 12.61 2.68 0.83
C PHE A 38 13.36 3.62 -0.11
N CYS A 39 12.72 4.66 -0.63
CA CYS A 39 13.34 5.52 -1.64
C CYS A 39 14.16 6.65 -1.05
N ASP A 40 13.72 7.29 0.05
CA ASP A 40 14.43 8.42 0.68
C ASP A 40 15.85 8.06 1.12
N ASN A 41 16.07 6.77 1.45
CA ASN A 41 17.36 6.24 1.89
C ASN A 41 18.02 5.33 0.83
N CYS A 42 17.48 5.29 -0.39
CA CYS A 42 18.04 4.45 -1.45
C CYS A 42 19.36 5.06 -1.94
N PRO A 43 20.47 4.29 -1.96
CA PRO A 43 21.77 4.81 -2.40
C PRO A 43 21.88 4.98 -3.92
N MET A 44 20.87 4.54 -4.69
CA MET A 44 20.92 4.58 -6.15
C MET A 44 20.29 5.86 -6.68
N GLU A 45 21.02 6.55 -7.56
CA GLU A 45 20.56 7.77 -8.22
C GLU A 45 19.33 7.53 -9.12
N ASN A 46 19.22 6.33 -9.69
CA ASN A 46 18.11 5.95 -10.56
C ASN A 46 17.51 4.61 -10.13
N CYS A 47 16.21 4.43 -10.39
CA CYS A 47 15.57 3.14 -10.17
C CYS A 47 16.21 2.06 -11.04
N PRO A 48 16.56 0.89 -10.47
CA PRO A 48 17.07 -0.22 -11.24
C PRO A 48 15.94 -0.85 -12.07
N LYS A 49 16.29 -1.69 -13.04
CA LYS A 49 15.29 -2.45 -13.83
C LYS A 49 14.38 -3.32 -12.95
N VAL A 50 14.88 -3.81 -11.82
CA VAL A 50 14.11 -4.56 -10.82
C VAL A 50 14.40 -3.97 -9.45
N CYS A 51 13.40 -3.36 -8.82
CA CYS A 51 13.53 -2.82 -7.48
C CYS A 51 13.63 -3.98 -6.47
N PRO A 52 14.58 -3.96 -5.50
CA PRO A 52 14.60 -4.95 -4.41
C PRO A 52 13.32 -4.98 -3.57
N HIS A 53 12.54 -3.90 -3.61
CA HIS A 53 11.29 -3.73 -2.89
C HIS A 53 10.05 -3.77 -3.80
N GLU A 54 10.17 -4.28 -5.04
CA GLU A 54 9.08 -4.31 -6.02
C GLU A 54 7.78 -4.94 -5.46
N GLY A 55 7.89 -6.00 -4.66
CA GLY A 55 6.72 -6.65 -4.04
C GLY A 55 5.98 -5.79 -3.00
N LYS A 56 6.56 -4.66 -2.58
CA LYS A 56 5.94 -3.68 -1.68
C LYS A 56 5.48 -2.41 -2.41
N ARG A 57 5.96 -2.20 -3.65
CA ARG A 57 5.59 -1.05 -4.49
C ARG A 57 4.11 -1.18 -4.89
N ASN A 58 3.37 -0.07 -4.83
CA ASN A 58 1.94 -0.01 -5.17
C ASN A 58 1.10 -1.09 -4.44
N SER A 59 1.45 -1.42 -3.20
CA SER A 59 0.83 -2.52 -2.45
C SER A 59 0.08 -2.03 -1.21
N PRO A 60 -1.26 -1.85 -1.30
CA PRO A 60 -2.09 -1.55 -0.14
C PRO A 60 -1.99 -2.63 0.95
N ALA A 61 -1.83 -3.89 0.56
CA ALA A 61 -1.71 -5.00 1.50
C ALA A 61 -0.47 -4.90 2.39
N TRP A 62 0.67 -4.49 1.80
CA TRP A 62 1.88 -4.22 2.57
C TRP A 62 1.66 -3.04 3.54
N TRP A 63 1.05 -1.96 3.04
CA TRP A 63 0.82 -0.75 3.83
C TRP A 63 -0.12 -0.96 5.02
N LEU A 64 -1.21 -1.72 4.84
CA LEU A 64 -2.14 -2.06 5.93
C LEU A 64 -1.48 -2.91 7.04
N GLY A 65 -0.32 -3.52 6.77
CA GLY A 65 0.44 -4.27 7.76
C GLY A 65 1.49 -3.44 8.51
N LEU A 66 1.64 -2.15 8.20
CA LEU A 66 2.57 -1.26 8.91
C LEU A 66 2.00 -0.85 10.28
N GLU A 67 2.89 -0.70 11.26
CA GLU A 67 2.53 -0.09 12.54
C GLU A 67 2.37 1.42 12.36
N VAL A 68 1.29 1.99 12.90
CA VAL A 68 1.09 3.45 12.92
C VAL A 68 2.08 4.04 13.92
N SER A 69 2.91 4.98 13.45
CA SER A 69 3.73 5.80 14.36
C SER A 69 2.83 6.89 14.94
N GLU A 70 2.68 6.92 16.28
CA GLU A 70 1.93 7.95 17.02
C GLU A 70 2.60 9.32 17.00
#